data_AF-A0A3A2ZI76-F1
#
_entry.id   AF-A0A3A2ZI76-F1
#
_cell.length_a   1.000
_cell.length_b   1.000
_cell.length_c   1.000
_cell.angle_alpha   90.00
_cell.angle_beta   90.00
_cell.angle_gamma   90.00
#
_symmetry.space_group_name_H-M   'P 1'
#
loop_
_entity.id
_entity.type
_entity.pdbx_description
1 polymer ?
#
loop_
_entity_poly.entity_id
_entity_poly.type
_entity_poly.pdbx_seq_one_letter_code
_entity_poly.pdbx_strand_id
1 'polypeptide(L)'
;MLEDDILAMDGWYYRTRQALDSVDRQMAKKRESKWLYLRLFYTEQFLRWNKEEWPVYLFFSLLIVSSLAYTLLKIRRFRPKIYSILLNDTILVLCFICTPLLIALFFAAGRVTMLPMKAGVHEMPKFGCCSQGYVFPQSRVLDLIHLYEEKRLGYVDMITEEYATQHDEIRWAITPSVIQHVGRQSSKEGDTPTSNKKPSGPDMGNFRFELNDPNILKQEHKEYLSSKGLGL
;
A
#
# COMPACT_ATOMS: atom_id res chain seq x y z
N MET A 1 -11.99 -8.64 13.11
CA MET A 1 -11.89 -7.50 14.05
C MET A 1 -12.11 -6.24 13.24
N LEU A 2 -13.00 -5.36 13.71
CA LEU A 2 -13.26 -4.05 13.12
C LEU A 2 -13.13 -3.03 14.25
N GLU A 3 -12.51 -1.89 13.97
CA GLU A 3 -12.52 -0.74 14.89
C GLU A 3 -13.88 -0.03 14.83
N ASP A 4 -14.15 0.83 15.81
CA ASP A 4 -15.40 1.54 15.99
C ASP A 4 -15.55 2.77 15.07
N ASP A 5 -14.46 3.28 14.53
CA ASP A 5 -14.36 4.46 13.67
C ASP A 5 -14.15 4.10 12.19
N ILE A 6 -14.99 3.21 11.66
CA ILE A 6 -14.90 2.77 10.27
C ILE A 6 -16.18 2.99 9.45
N LEU A 7 -16.00 3.22 8.15
CA LEU A 7 -17.02 3.20 7.12
C LEU A 7 -16.73 2.04 6.16
N ALA A 8 -17.65 1.09 6.08
CA ALA A 8 -17.58 0.01 5.10
C ALA A 8 -18.33 0.40 3.82
N MET A 9 -17.73 0.11 2.65
CA MET A 9 -18.40 0.36 1.37
C MET A 9 -19.47 -0.71 1.07
N ASP A 10 -20.42 -0.40 0.19
CA ASP A 10 -21.38 -1.43 -0.26
C ASP A 10 -20.62 -2.58 -0.95
N GLY A 11 -21.00 -3.81 -0.62
CA GLY A 11 -20.30 -5.01 -1.11
C GLY A 11 -18.99 -5.38 -0.42
N TRP A 12 -18.59 -4.70 0.67
CA TRP A 12 -17.34 -5.00 1.39
C TRP A 12 -17.21 -6.50 1.76
N TYR A 13 -18.31 -7.13 2.16
CA TYR A 13 -18.31 -8.52 2.61
C TYR A 13 -17.98 -9.49 1.48
N TYR A 14 -18.68 -9.41 0.33
CA TYR A 14 -18.41 -10.33 -0.77
C TYR A 14 -17.02 -10.11 -1.37
N ARG A 15 -16.54 -8.87 -1.42
CA ARG A 15 -15.18 -8.54 -1.86
C ARG A 15 -14.13 -9.11 -0.91
N THR A 16 -14.38 -9.04 0.39
CA THR A 16 -13.56 -9.70 1.41
C THR A 16 -13.53 -11.21 1.21
N ARG A 17 -14.68 -11.85 0.93
CA ARG A 17 -14.74 -13.30 0.64
C ARG A 17 -13.94 -13.66 -0.61
N GLN A 18 -14.08 -12.90 -1.70
CA GLN A 18 -13.28 -13.11 -2.91
C GLN A 18 -11.78 -12.91 -2.67
N ALA A 19 -11.42 -11.95 -1.80
CA ALA A 19 -10.04 -11.75 -1.40
C ALA A 19 -9.49 -12.93 -0.59
N LEU A 20 -10.27 -13.51 0.32
CA LEU A 20 -9.87 -14.74 1.04
C LEU A 20 -9.67 -15.90 0.06
N ASP A 21 -10.56 -16.09 -0.92
CA ASP A 21 -10.36 -17.11 -1.95
C ASP A 21 -9.06 -16.87 -2.75
N SER A 22 -8.68 -15.60 -2.96
CA SER A 22 -7.41 -15.23 -3.60
C SER A 22 -6.22 -15.53 -2.69
N VAL A 23 -6.31 -15.26 -1.38
CA VAL A 23 -5.31 -15.64 -0.38
C VAL A 23 -5.08 -17.14 -0.44
N ASP A 24 -6.13 -17.95 -0.36
CA ASP A 24 -6.03 -19.42 -0.38
C ASP A 24 -5.32 -19.93 -1.65
N ARG A 25 -5.67 -19.37 -2.82
CA ARG A 25 -4.98 -19.71 -4.09
C ARG A 25 -3.51 -19.29 -4.08
N GLN A 26 -3.17 -18.14 -3.49
CA GLN A 26 -1.78 -17.67 -3.41
C GLN A 26 -0.97 -18.49 -2.42
N MET A 27 -1.53 -18.84 -1.26
CA MET A 27 -0.91 -19.71 -0.26
C MET A 27 -0.64 -21.11 -0.85
N ALA A 28 -1.63 -21.70 -1.54
CA ALA A 28 -1.46 -22.99 -2.22
C ALA A 28 -0.33 -22.97 -3.26
N LYS A 29 -0.20 -21.88 -4.03
CA LYS A 29 0.90 -21.70 -5.00
C LYS A 29 2.27 -21.56 -4.32
N LYS A 30 2.33 -20.83 -3.21
CA LYS A 30 3.56 -20.61 -2.44
C LYS A 30 3.98 -21.83 -1.62
N ARG A 31 3.10 -22.83 -1.47
CA ARG A 31 3.27 -23.98 -0.55
C ARG A 31 3.46 -23.54 0.89
N GLU A 32 2.94 -22.37 1.22
CA GLU A 32 2.95 -21.82 2.56
C GLU A 32 1.67 -22.25 3.27
N SER A 33 1.78 -22.55 4.56
CA SER A 33 0.64 -23.05 5.34
C SER A 33 0.06 -22.03 6.30
N LYS A 34 0.74 -20.89 6.51
CA LYS A 34 0.41 -19.94 7.57
C LYS A 34 0.43 -18.50 7.08
N TRP A 35 -0.62 -17.78 7.43
CA TRP A 35 -0.74 -16.33 7.31
C TRP A 35 -1.49 -15.83 8.54
N LEU A 36 -1.20 -14.61 8.98
CA LEU A 36 -1.75 -14.09 10.22
C LEU A 36 -3.11 -13.43 10.01
N TYR A 37 -3.19 -12.47 9.09
CA TYR A 37 -4.42 -11.74 8.81
C TYR A 37 -4.49 -11.22 7.37
N LEU A 38 -5.70 -10.84 6.97
CA LEU A 38 -6.04 -10.09 5.77
C LEU A 38 -6.55 -8.72 6.23
N ARG A 39 -5.81 -7.68 5.84
CA ARG A 39 -6.10 -6.28 6.11
C ARG A 39 -7.11 -5.75 5.11
N LEU A 40 -8.19 -5.17 5.62
CA LEU A 40 -9.28 -4.58 4.83
C LEU A 40 -9.07 -3.09 4.53
N PHE A 41 -8.17 -2.47 5.29
CA PHE A 41 -7.78 -1.07 5.15
C PHE A 41 -6.30 -0.88 5.51
N TYR A 42 -5.59 -0.12 4.70
CA TYR A 42 -4.25 0.39 5.01
C TYR A 42 -4.20 1.88 4.66
N THR A 43 -3.44 2.64 5.45
CA THR A 43 -3.14 4.03 5.09
C THR A 43 -2.06 4.09 3.99
N GLU A 44 -2.28 4.98 3.03
CA GLU A 44 -1.35 5.23 1.93
C GLU A 44 -0.13 6.04 2.38
N GLN A 45 -0.16 6.65 3.57
CA GLN A 45 0.93 7.46 4.11
C GLN A 45 2.22 6.65 4.34
N PHE A 46 2.11 5.41 4.79
CA PHE A 46 3.29 4.56 5.02
C PHE A 46 3.80 3.90 3.74
N LEU A 47 3.02 3.94 2.66
CA LEU A 47 3.42 3.46 1.33
C LEU A 47 4.11 4.55 0.50
N ARG A 48 4.66 5.59 1.15
CA ARG A 48 5.46 6.64 0.52
C ARG A 48 6.84 6.10 0.11
N TRP A 49 7.71 7.00 -0.36
CA TRP A 49 9.11 6.67 -0.64
C TRP A 49 9.86 6.39 0.66
N ASN A 50 9.97 5.11 1.00
CA ASN A 50 10.56 4.65 2.25
C ASN A 50 12.09 4.79 2.23
N LYS A 51 12.67 5.32 3.32
CA LYS A 51 14.12 5.59 3.41
C LYS A 51 14.94 4.31 3.36
N GLU A 52 14.37 3.19 3.80
CA GLU A 52 14.97 1.86 3.81
C GLU A 52 15.29 1.37 2.39
N GLU A 53 14.56 1.87 1.39
CA GLU A 53 14.70 1.48 -0.02
C GLU A 53 15.53 2.49 -0.84
N TRP A 54 16.21 3.45 -0.18
CA TRP A 54 17.01 4.48 -0.87
C TRP A 54 18.06 3.95 -1.86
N PRO A 55 18.76 2.82 -1.62
CA PRO A 55 19.77 2.34 -2.56
C PRO A 55 19.14 1.90 -3.89
N VAL A 56 17.94 1.33 -3.82
CA VAL A 56 17.16 0.91 -5.00
C VAL A 56 16.75 2.13 -5.81
N TYR A 57 16.26 3.18 -5.14
CA TYR A 57 15.88 4.44 -5.78
C TYR A 57 17.06 5.12 -6.46
N LEU A 58 18.21 5.16 -5.79
CA LEU A 58 19.44 5.73 -6.35
C LEU A 58 19.90 4.93 -7.56
N PHE A 59 19.92 3.60 -7.46
CA PHE A 59 20.30 2.72 -8.54
C PHE A 59 19.47 2.97 -9.80
N PHE A 60 18.14 2.99 -9.68
CA PHE A 60 17.26 3.25 -10.84
C PHE A 60 17.40 4.69 -11.37
N SER A 61 17.61 5.67 -10.49
CA SER A 61 17.86 7.05 -10.93
C SER A 61 19.14 7.17 -11.76
N LEU A 62 20.24 6.53 -11.31
CA LEU A 62 21.50 6.48 -12.04
C LEU A 62 21.38 5.69 -13.35
N LEU A 63 20.61 4.60 -13.35
CA LEU A 63 20.32 3.82 -14.55
C LEU A 63 19.60 4.66 -15.61
N ILE A 64 18.60 5.45 -15.21
CA ILE A 64 17.84 6.34 -16.11
C ILE A 64 18.77 7.39 -16.72
N VAL A 65 19.57 8.09 -15.90
CA VAL A 65 20.52 9.09 -16.38
C VAL A 65 21.55 8.47 -17.33
N SER A 66 22.11 7.32 -16.97
CA SER A 66 23.10 6.62 -17.79
C SER A 66 22.53 6.12 -19.11
N SER A 67 21.30 5.58 -19.08
CA SER A 67 20.59 5.11 -20.28
C SER A 67 20.27 6.26 -21.23
N LEU A 68 19.84 7.41 -20.70
CA LEU A 68 19.62 8.61 -21.49
C LEU A 68 20.92 9.10 -22.13
N ALA A 69 22.00 9.23 -21.35
CA ALA A 69 23.31 9.64 -21.84
C ALA A 69 23.81 8.71 -22.95
N TYR A 70 23.71 7.39 -22.74
CA TYR A 70 24.07 6.38 -23.73
C TYR A 70 23.27 6.51 -25.02
N THR A 71 21.95 6.69 -24.90
CA THR A 71 21.05 6.84 -26.05
C THR A 71 21.39 8.11 -26.85
N LEU A 72 21.59 9.24 -26.17
CA LEU A 72 21.98 10.51 -26.79
C LEU A 72 23.34 10.39 -27.51
N LEU A 73 24.33 9.78 -26.88
CA LEU A 73 25.66 9.57 -27.48
C LEU A 73 25.60 8.61 -28.68
N LYS A 74 24.78 7.56 -28.62
CA LYS A 74 24.57 6.66 -29.77
C LYS A 74 23.85 7.35 -30.91
N ILE A 75 22.79 8.11 -30.64
CA ILE A 75 22.10 8.90 -31.68
C ILE A 75 23.10 9.83 -32.36
N ARG A 76 23.93 10.54 -31.56
CA ARG A 76 24.98 11.41 -32.10
C ARG A 76 25.97 10.66 -32.99
N ARG A 77 26.38 9.44 -32.59
CA ARG A 77 27.31 8.61 -33.36
C ARG A 77 26.73 8.11 -34.69
N PHE A 78 25.46 7.71 -34.71
CA PHE A 78 24.82 7.13 -35.91
C PHE A 78 24.14 8.16 -36.81
N ARG A 79 23.85 9.37 -36.31
CA ARG A 79 23.17 10.44 -37.05
C ARG A 79 24.00 11.74 -36.97
N PRO A 80 25.08 11.86 -37.77
CA PRO A 80 25.96 13.04 -37.73
C PRO A 80 25.23 14.34 -38.10
N LYS A 81 24.10 14.28 -38.83
CA LYS A 81 23.24 15.44 -39.12
C LYS A 81 22.62 16.09 -37.87
N ILE A 82 22.56 15.36 -36.75
CA ILE A 82 21.98 15.84 -35.47
C ILE A 82 23.05 16.49 -34.58
N TYR A 83 24.33 16.45 -34.98
CA TYR A 83 25.45 16.96 -34.20
C TYR A 83 25.33 18.46 -33.85
N SER A 84 24.74 19.27 -34.74
CA SER A 84 24.49 20.71 -34.50
C SER A 84 23.48 21.00 -33.39
N ILE A 85 22.66 20.01 -33.00
CA ILE A 85 21.66 20.13 -31.93
C ILE A 85 22.15 19.43 -30.66
N LEU A 86 22.89 18.34 -30.81
CA LEU A 86 23.31 17.43 -29.74
C LEU A 86 24.78 17.70 -29.33
N LEU A 87 25.05 18.96 -28.99
CA LEU A 87 26.34 19.41 -28.46
C LEU A 87 26.60 18.79 -27.08
N ASN A 88 27.87 18.79 -26.66
CA ASN A 88 28.26 18.33 -25.32
C ASN A 88 27.48 19.08 -24.24
N ASP A 89 27.32 20.40 -24.37
CA ASP A 89 26.59 21.22 -23.40
C ASP A 89 25.11 20.81 -23.33
N THR A 90 24.47 20.56 -24.46
CA THR A 90 23.08 20.09 -24.50
C THR A 90 22.93 18.72 -23.82
N ILE A 91 23.86 17.79 -24.06
CA ILE A 91 23.87 16.48 -23.39
C ILE A 91 24.06 16.65 -21.88
N LEU A 92 24.98 17.51 -21.46
CA LEU A 92 25.24 17.79 -20.05
C LEU A 92 24.00 18.38 -19.37
N VAL A 93 23.35 19.38 -19.99
CA VAL A 93 22.11 19.98 -19.47
C VAL A 93 21.00 18.94 -19.37
N LEU A 94 20.79 18.11 -20.40
CA LEU A 94 19.74 17.09 -20.36
C LEU A 94 20.00 16.04 -19.28
N CYS A 95 21.23 15.55 -19.14
CA CYS A 95 21.58 14.49 -18.19
C CYS A 95 21.72 14.96 -16.74
N PHE A 96 22.23 16.17 -16.50
CA PHE A 96 22.57 16.66 -15.16
C PHE A 96 21.64 17.76 -14.63
N ILE A 97 20.76 18.33 -15.47
CA ILE A 97 19.79 19.34 -15.05
C ILE A 97 18.36 18.84 -15.31
N CYS A 98 17.99 18.61 -16.56
CA CYS A 98 16.60 18.25 -16.90
C CYS A 98 16.20 16.90 -16.31
N THR A 99 17.05 15.88 -16.45
CA THR A 99 16.73 14.53 -15.96
C THR A 99 16.63 14.47 -14.43
N PRO A 100 17.57 15.04 -13.66
CA PRO A 100 17.43 15.09 -12.20
C PRO A 100 16.21 15.89 -11.73
N LEU A 101 15.82 16.97 -12.43
CA LEU A 101 14.59 17.70 -12.13
C LEU A 101 13.33 16.85 -12.38
N LEU A 102 13.28 16.09 -13.48
CA LEU A 102 12.17 15.17 -13.74
C LEU A 102 12.11 14.03 -12.72
N ILE A 103 13.27 13.49 -12.32
CA ILE A 103 13.36 12.50 -11.24
C ILE A 103 12.85 13.10 -9.93
N ALA A 104 13.27 14.32 -9.58
CA ALA A 104 12.79 15.01 -8.39
C ALA A 104 11.27 15.22 -8.42
N LEU A 105 10.71 15.59 -9.58
CA LEU A 105 9.27 15.72 -9.76
C LEU A 105 8.53 14.38 -9.59
N PHE A 106 9.10 13.28 -10.11
CA PHE A 106 8.58 11.93 -9.93
C PHE A 106 8.51 11.54 -8.45
N PHE A 107 9.57 11.82 -7.67
CA PHE A 107 9.55 11.59 -6.23
C PHE A 107 8.55 12.52 -5.52
N ALA A 108 8.48 13.79 -5.91
CA ALA A 108 7.59 14.79 -5.30
C ALA A 108 6.10 14.47 -5.52
N ALA A 109 5.73 13.90 -6.67
CA ALA A 109 4.36 13.48 -6.95
C ALA A 109 3.87 12.31 -6.07
N GLY A 110 4.80 11.60 -5.42
CA GLY A 110 4.51 10.53 -4.46
C GLY A 110 4.36 9.15 -5.11
N ARG A 111 4.77 8.12 -4.36
CA ARG A 111 4.78 6.72 -4.80
C ARG A 111 3.39 6.22 -5.19
N VAL A 112 2.35 6.57 -4.44
CA VAL A 112 0.98 6.10 -4.70
C VAL A 112 0.44 6.62 -6.03
N THR A 113 0.78 7.86 -6.39
CA THR A 113 0.42 8.48 -7.68
C THR A 113 1.20 7.86 -8.84
N MET A 114 2.51 7.68 -8.66
CA MET A 114 3.41 7.25 -9.74
C MET A 114 3.45 5.73 -9.93
N LEU A 115 3.31 4.97 -8.86
CA LEU A 115 3.39 3.51 -8.80
C LEU A 115 2.27 2.94 -7.91
N PRO A 116 1.00 3.09 -8.31
CA PRO A 116 -0.14 2.59 -7.55
C PRO A 116 -0.11 1.05 -7.46
N MET A 117 -0.46 0.50 -6.30
CA MET A 117 -0.66 -0.94 -6.16
C MET A 117 -1.81 -1.41 -7.05
N LYS A 118 -1.63 -2.54 -7.73
CA LYS A 118 -2.68 -3.10 -8.59
C LYS A 118 -3.87 -3.53 -7.74
N ALA A 119 -5.07 -3.57 -8.32
CA ALA A 119 -6.20 -4.16 -7.61
C ALA A 119 -5.96 -5.66 -7.38
N GLY A 120 -6.39 -6.18 -6.23
CA GLY A 120 -6.19 -7.56 -5.80
C GLY A 120 -5.69 -7.68 -4.37
N VAL A 121 -5.15 -8.86 -4.05
CA VAL A 121 -4.61 -9.18 -2.73
C VAL A 121 -3.11 -9.25 -2.80
N HIS A 122 -2.43 -8.48 -1.95
CA HIS A 122 -0.97 -8.35 -1.93
C HIS A 122 -0.41 -8.64 -0.55
N GLU A 123 0.81 -9.18 -0.51
CA GLU A 123 1.57 -9.29 0.73
C GLU A 123 1.98 -7.88 1.19
N MET A 124 1.76 -7.61 2.47
CA MET A 124 2.09 -6.34 3.11
C MET A 124 2.78 -6.60 4.45
N PRO A 125 3.98 -7.22 4.46
CA PRO A 125 4.72 -7.49 5.68
C PRO A 125 5.41 -6.25 6.27
N LYS A 126 5.55 -5.18 5.47
CA LYS A 126 6.16 -3.91 5.88
C LYS A 126 5.27 -2.76 5.47
N PHE A 127 5.42 -1.64 6.18
CA PHE A 127 4.75 -0.38 5.88
C PHE A 127 3.21 -0.45 5.89
N GLY A 128 2.67 -1.52 6.47
CA GLY A 128 1.28 -1.61 6.85
C GLY A 128 1.12 -1.04 8.26
N CYS A 129 0.12 -0.18 8.45
CA CYS A 129 -0.23 0.32 9.76
C CYS A 129 -1.75 0.45 9.86
N CYS A 130 -2.18 0.51 11.12
CA CYS A 130 -3.53 0.71 11.61
C CYS A 130 -4.43 -0.54 11.51
N SER A 131 -5.25 -0.73 12.54
CA SER A 131 -6.02 -1.95 12.80
C SER A 131 -7.52 -1.84 12.48
N GLN A 132 -7.90 -0.93 11.59
CA GLN A 132 -9.32 -0.62 11.32
C GLN A 132 -10.13 -1.84 10.91
N GLY A 133 -9.52 -2.78 10.19
CA GLY A 133 -10.17 -4.04 9.89
C GLY A 133 -9.23 -5.16 9.50
N TYR A 134 -9.34 -6.25 10.25
CA TYR A 134 -8.63 -7.49 10.04
C TYR A 134 -9.59 -8.67 9.96
N VAL A 135 -9.31 -9.56 9.02
CA VAL A 135 -9.85 -10.92 8.99
C VAL A 135 -8.72 -11.87 9.37
N PHE A 136 -8.94 -12.66 10.42
CA PHE A 136 -8.00 -13.65 10.89
C PHE A 136 -8.49 -15.05 10.48
N PRO A 137 -7.60 -15.98 10.11
CA PRO A 137 -7.94 -17.39 10.02
C PRO A 137 -8.40 -17.89 11.39
N GLN A 138 -9.42 -18.76 11.41
CA GLN A 138 -9.94 -19.32 12.66
C GLN A 138 -8.84 -20.04 13.47
N SER A 139 -7.90 -20.68 12.79
CA SER A 139 -6.78 -21.39 13.42
C SER A 139 -5.83 -20.49 14.22
N ARG A 140 -5.77 -19.18 13.93
CA ARG A 140 -4.87 -18.22 14.60
C ARG A 140 -5.54 -17.47 15.75
N VAL A 141 -6.86 -17.64 15.93
CA VAL A 141 -7.62 -16.88 16.94
C VAL A 141 -7.16 -17.20 18.36
N LEU A 142 -6.92 -18.48 18.68
CA LEU A 142 -6.44 -18.87 20.01
C LEU A 142 -5.04 -18.32 20.29
N ASP A 143 -4.15 -18.36 19.29
CA ASP A 143 -2.79 -17.82 19.42
C ASP A 143 -2.81 -16.32 19.73
N LEU A 144 -3.69 -15.57 19.06
CA LEU A 144 -3.87 -14.13 19.27
C LEU A 144 -4.49 -13.80 20.63
N ILE A 145 -5.46 -14.59 21.10
CA ILE A 145 -6.03 -14.42 22.44
C ILE A 145 -4.93 -14.57 23.49
N HIS A 146 -4.15 -15.66 23.41
CA HIS A 146 -3.03 -15.88 24.33
C HIS A 146 -2.00 -14.75 24.28
N LEU A 147 -1.63 -14.29 23.08
CA LEU A 147 -0.72 -13.15 22.89
C LEU A 147 -1.20 -11.89 23.61
N TYR A 148 -2.48 -11.52 23.44
CA TYR A 148 -3.02 -10.31 24.05
C TYR A 148 -3.19 -10.44 25.57
N GLU A 149 -3.57 -11.61 26.06
CA GLU A 149 -3.68 -11.91 27.49
C GLU A 149 -2.32 -11.91 28.21
N GLU A 150 -1.25 -12.31 27.52
CA GLU A 150 0.12 -12.30 28.02
C GLU A 150 0.71 -10.89 28.03
N LYS A 151 0.60 -10.16 26.91
CA LYS A 151 1.22 -8.84 26.76
C LYS A 151 0.57 -7.78 27.66
N ARG A 152 -0.77 -7.80 27.80
CA ARG A 152 -1.63 -6.90 28.62
C ARG A 152 -1.49 -5.38 28.43
N LEU A 153 -0.40 -4.89 27.84
CA LEU A 153 -0.04 -3.50 27.66
C LEU A 153 0.49 -3.28 26.24
N GLY A 154 0.15 -2.12 25.66
CA GLY A 154 0.56 -1.72 24.31
C GLY A 154 -0.61 -1.63 23.34
N TYR A 155 -0.35 -1.11 22.14
CA TYR A 155 -1.35 -1.04 21.09
C TYR A 155 -1.48 -2.39 20.39
N VAL A 156 -2.72 -2.85 20.20
CA VAL A 156 -3.05 -4.17 19.62
C VAL A 156 -2.43 -4.36 18.24
N ASP A 157 -2.44 -3.32 17.40
CA ASP A 157 -1.81 -3.33 16.08
C ASP A 157 -0.31 -3.59 16.16
N MET A 158 0.42 -2.86 17.00
CA MET A 158 1.86 -3.05 17.19
C MET A 158 2.18 -4.47 17.69
N ILE A 159 1.45 -4.95 18.70
CA ILE A 159 1.64 -6.30 19.25
C ILE A 159 1.41 -7.37 18.17
N THR A 160 0.38 -7.19 17.34
CA THR A 160 0.06 -8.10 16.23
C THR A 160 1.17 -8.11 15.17
N GLU A 161 1.67 -6.93 14.79
CA GLU A 161 2.75 -6.79 13.81
C GLU A 161 4.09 -7.38 14.30
N GLU A 162 4.40 -7.19 15.59
CA GLU A 162 5.57 -7.78 16.24
C GLU A 162 5.47 -9.31 16.24
N TYR A 163 4.32 -9.85 16.62
CA TYR A 163 4.08 -11.29 16.60
C TYR A 163 4.24 -11.88 15.20
N ALA A 164 3.65 -11.22 14.18
CA ALA A 164 3.79 -11.62 12.79
C ALA A 164 5.26 -11.63 12.34
N THR A 165 6.03 -10.62 12.75
CA THR A 165 7.43 -10.47 12.37
C THR A 165 8.31 -11.51 13.07
N GLN A 166 8.04 -11.83 14.33
CA GLN A 166 8.79 -12.85 15.09
C GLN A 166 8.55 -14.27 14.59
N HIS A 167 7.36 -14.55 14.06
CA HIS A 167 6.96 -15.87 13.57
C HIS A 167 7.03 -16.00 12.04
N ASP A 168 7.59 -14.99 11.35
CA ASP A 168 7.68 -14.90 9.89
C ASP A 168 6.33 -15.15 9.18
N GLU A 169 5.26 -14.61 9.74
CA GLU A 169 3.92 -14.82 9.20
C GLU A 169 3.55 -13.83 8.10
N ILE A 170 2.92 -14.40 7.07
CA ILE A 170 2.44 -13.61 5.94
C ILE A 170 1.26 -12.73 6.38
N ARG A 171 1.34 -11.46 6.01
CA ARG A 171 0.31 -10.46 6.23
C ARG A 171 -0.22 -10.03 4.87
N TRP A 172 -1.52 -10.19 4.65
CA TRP A 172 -2.18 -9.85 3.39
C TRP A 172 -2.91 -8.52 3.51
N ALA A 173 -3.07 -7.81 2.40
CA ALA A 173 -3.94 -6.64 2.28
C ALA A 173 -4.74 -6.69 0.99
N ILE A 174 -6.00 -6.25 1.04
CA ILE A 174 -6.85 -6.06 -0.14
C ILE A 174 -6.68 -4.65 -0.70
N THR A 175 -6.50 -4.55 -2.02
CA THR A 175 -6.43 -3.29 -2.76
C THR A 175 -7.51 -3.27 -3.85
N PRO A 176 -8.31 -2.21 -3.99
CA PRO A 176 -8.44 -1.08 -3.05
C PRO A 176 -9.01 -1.54 -1.69
N SER A 177 -8.81 -0.70 -0.66
CA SER A 177 -9.39 -0.92 0.66
C SER A 177 -10.93 -1.00 0.56
N VAL A 178 -11.55 -1.85 1.39
CA VAL A 178 -13.02 -2.06 1.38
C VAL A 178 -13.72 -1.44 2.59
N ILE A 179 -12.93 -0.91 3.51
CA ILE A 179 -13.37 -0.07 4.61
C ILE A 179 -12.45 1.17 4.65
N GLN A 180 -12.92 2.22 5.30
CA GLN A 180 -12.20 3.48 5.47
C GLN A 180 -12.30 3.93 6.93
N HIS A 181 -11.21 4.44 7.48
CA HIS A 181 -11.22 5.10 8.79
C HIS A 181 -12.00 6.43 8.72
N VAL A 182 -12.89 6.66 9.68
CA VAL A 182 -13.68 7.88 9.84
C VAL A 182 -13.31 8.57 11.15
N GLY A 183 -12.46 9.58 11.07
CA GLY A 183 -12.08 10.33 12.27
C GLY A 183 -10.87 11.22 12.02
N ARG A 184 -10.90 12.45 12.53
CA ARG A 184 -9.82 13.45 12.40
C ARG A 184 -8.77 13.35 13.52
N GLN A 185 -9.03 12.56 14.54
CA GLN A 185 -8.14 12.27 15.67
C GLN A 185 -8.33 10.79 16.01
N SER A 186 -7.22 10.06 16.17
CA SER A 186 -7.30 8.71 16.73
C SER A 186 -7.63 8.82 18.21
N SER A 187 -8.57 8.01 18.70
CA SER A 187 -8.89 7.88 20.13
C SER A 187 -7.69 7.43 20.98
N LYS A 188 -6.63 6.91 20.34
CA LYS A 188 -5.35 6.50 20.94
C LYS A 188 -4.40 7.68 21.21
N GLU A 189 -4.73 8.90 20.78
CA GLU A 189 -3.90 10.09 20.90
C GLU A 189 -4.37 10.95 22.10
N GLY A 190 -4.22 10.43 23.34
CA GLY A 190 -4.60 11.12 24.58
C GLY A 190 -3.61 10.87 25.74
N ASP A 191 -3.20 11.96 26.41
CA ASP A 191 -2.44 12.08 27.68
C ASP A 191 -0.90 11.99 27.71
N THR A 192 -0.18 12.60 26.76
CA THR A 192 1.18 13.10 27.06
C THR A 192 1.36 14.57 26.63
N PRO A 193 1.61 15.52 27.56
CA PRO A 193 1.74 16.94 27.25
C PRO A 193 3.09 17.32 26.60
N THR A 194 3.83 16.36 26.05
CA THR A 194 5.23 16.55 25.63
C THR A 194 5.58 15.86 24.31
N SER A 195 4.70 15.94 23.31
CA SER A 195 5.21 15.77 21.94
C SER A 195 4.51 16.71 20.97
N ASN A 196 5.31 17.55 20.29
CA ASN A 196 4.94 18.26 19.07
C ASN A 196 4.71 17.27 17.90
N LYS A 197 3.97 16.18 18.12
CA LYS A 197 3.54 15.27 17.07
C LYS A 197 2.31 15.90 16.42
N LYS A 198 2.42 16.16 15.12
CA LYS A 198 1.26 16.59 14.32
C LYS A 198 0.14 15.57 14.53
N PRO A 199 -1.11 16.01 14.76
CA PRO A 199 -2.24 15.09 14.89
C PRO A 199 -2.30 14.21 13.65
N SER A 200 -2.34 12.91 13.87
CA SER A 200 -2.16 11.91 12.81
C SER A 200 -3.39 11.78 11.90
N GLY A 201 -4.50 12.46 12.21
CA GLY A 201 -5.82 12.14 11.63
C GLY A 201 -6.21 12.68 10.23
N PRO A 202 -5.59 13.68 9.60
CA PRO A 202 -5.89 14.00 8.19
C PRO A 202 -5.23 13.03 7.19
N ASP A 203 -4.14 12.37 7.59
CA ASP A 203 -3.26 11.61 6.71
C ASP A 203 -3.52 10.08 6.73
N MET A 204 -4.50 9.62 7.53
CA MET A 204 -4.90 8.21 7.61
C MET A 204 -5.96 7.81 6.55
N GLY A 205 -6.25 8.66 5.56
CA GLY A 205 -7.17 8.30 4.47
C GLY A 205 -6.57 7.24 3.52
N ASN A 206 -7.42 6.40 2.93
CA ASN A 206 -7.08 5.69 1.70
C ASN A 206 -7.77 6.41 0.54
N PHE A 207 -7.03 7.22 -0.22
CA PHE A 207 -7.66 8.09 -1.24
C PHE A 207 -8.35 7.30 -2.35
N ARG A 208 -7.91 6.05 -2.61
CA ARG A 208 -8.56 5.19 -3.59
C ARG A 208 -9.92 4.68 -3.14
N PHE A 209 -10.20 4.66 -1.83
CA PHE A 209 -11.54 4.34 -1.32
C PHE A 209 -12.56 5.41 -1.76
N GLU A 210 -12.15 6.68 -1.77
CA GLU A 210 -12.99 7.82 -2.16
C GLU A 210 -13.32 7.87 -3.67
N LEU A 211 -12.63 7.07 -4.49
CA LEU A 211 -12.90 6.95 -5.91
C LEU A 211 -14.07 6.00 -6.24
N ASN A 212 -14.61 5.31 -5.24
CA ASN A 212 -15.74 4.39 -5.44
C ASN A 212 -17.05 5.18 -5.63
N ASP A 213 -17.84 4.79 -6.63
CA ASP A 213 -19.21 5.30 -6.80
C ASP A 213 -20.21 4.39 -6.05
N PRO A 214 -20.97 4.92 -5.08
CA PRO A 214 -21.95 4.14 -4.32
C PRO A 214 -23.02 3.47 -5.19
N ASN A 215 -23.42 4.08 -6.31
CA ASN A 215 -24.44 3.51 -7.20
C ASN A 215 -23.91 2.30 -7.95
N ILE A 216 -22.65 2.37 -8.42
CA ILE A 216 -21.98 1.25 -9.08
C ILE A 216 -21.79 0.10 -8.09
N LEU A 217 -21.29 0.38 -6.87
CA LEU A 217 -21.11 -0.65 -5.84
C LEU A 217 -22.42 -1.36 -5.50
N LYS A 218 -23.53 -0.62 -5.43
CA LYS A 218 -24.86 -1.18 -5.17
C LYS A 218 -25.35 -2.08 -6.30
N GLN A 219 -25.08 -1.70 -7.54
CA GLN A 219 -25.42 -2.53 -8.70
C GLN A 219 -24.60 -3.83 -8.68
N GLU A 220 -23.29 -3.74 -8.49
CA GLU A 220 -22.40 -4.91 -8.41
C GLU A 220 -22.83 -5.87 -7.28
N HIS A 221 -23.21 -5.33 -6.12
CA HIS A 221 -23.69 -6.14 -5.00
C HIS A 221 -24.99 -6.86 -5.35
N LYS A 222 -25.95 -6.20 -6.01
CA LYS A 222 -27.20 -6.85 -6.48
C LYS A 222 -26.93 -7.96 -7.50
N GLU A 223 -26.02 -7.73 -8.44
CA GLU A 223 -25.60 -8.72 -9.43
C GLU A 223 -24.97 -9.94 -8.74
N TYR A 224 -24.12 -9.70 -7.74
CA TYR A 224 -23.54 -10.77 -6.93
C TYR A 224 -24.60 -11.58 -6.19
N LEU A 225 -25.55 -10.94 -5.50
CA LEU A 225 -26.64 -11.64 -4.79
C LEU A 225 -27.50 -12.47 -5.76
N SER A 226 -27.82 -11.91 -6.92
CA SER A 226 -28.57 -12.60 -7.97
C SER A 226 -27.82 -13.83 -8.47
N SER A 227 -26.50 -13.73 -8.69
CA SER A 227 -25.65 -14.85 -9.12
C SER A 227 -25.58 -15.99 -8.10
N LYS A 228 -25.84 -15.70 -6.83
CA LYS A 228 -25.83 -16.67 -5.72
C LYS A 228 -27.22 -17.20 -5.38
N GLY A 229 -28.27 -16.76 -6.08
CA GLY A 229 -29.65 -17.09 -5.74
C GLY A 229 -30.10 -16.53 -4.38
N LEU A 230 -29.40 -15.51 -3.87
CA LEU A 230 -29.65 -14.84 -2.59
C LEU A 230 -30.44 -13.53 -2.82
N GLY A 231 -31.42 -13.56 -3.73
CA GLY A 231 -32.28 -12.41 -4.00
C GLY A 231 -33.29 -12.19 -2.87
N LEU A 232 -33.50 -10.91 -2.51
CA LEU A 232 -34.65 -10.46 -1.71
C LEU A 232 -35.98 -10.81 -2.38
#